data_AF-A0A061N9H2-F1
#
_entry.id   AF-A0A061N9H2-F1
#
_cell.length_a   1.000
_cell.length_b   1.000
_cell.length_c   1.000
_cell.angle_alpha   90.00
_cell.angle_beta   90.00
_cell.angle_gamma   90.00
#
_symmetry.space_group_name_H-M   'P 1'
#
loop_
_entity.id
_entity.type
_entity.pdbx_description
1 polymer ?
#
loop_
_entity_poly.entity_id
_entity_poly.type
_entity_poly.pdbx_seq_one_letter_code
_entity_poly.pdbx_strand_id
1 'polypeptide(L)' 'MKLLVCIVNDVYRDHLEKVLQNSGYRITELASSGGFRRKGNTTFLIGFKDQDYDDLKKTMEETCVHVEQKKKNSTD' A
#
# COMPACT_ATOMS: atom_id res chain seq x y z
N MET A 1 -14.06 -14.12 4.13
CA MET A 1 -13.80 -12.68 3.92
C MET A 1 -12.95 -12.19 5.08
N LYS A 2 -11.89 -11.42 4.81
CA LYS A 2 -11.01 -10.82 5.82
C LYS A 2 -10.84 -9.32 5.51
N LEU A 3 -10.40 -8.58 6.52
CA LEU A 3 -10.07 -7.16 6.41
C LEU A 3 -8.57 -7.00 6.67
N LEU A 4 -7.87 -6.37 5.73
CA LEU A 4 -6.48 -5.95 5.90
C LEU A 4 -6.46 -4.48 6.29
N VAL A 5 -5.86 -4.18 7.43
CA VAL A 5 -5.53 -2.82 7.85
C VAL A 5 -4.06 -2.59 7.50
N CYS A 6 -3.81 -1.78 6.48
CA CYS A 6 -2.48 -1.55 5.94
C CYS A 6 -2.04 -0.11 6.22
N ILE A 7 -0.97 0.06 7.01
CA ILE A 7 -0.37 1.37 7.29
C ILE A 7 0.84 1.54 6.35
N VAL A 8 0.81 2.58 5.52
CA VAL A 8 1.83 2.83 4.50
C VAL A 8 2.41 4.23 4.62
N ASN A 9 3.66 4.40 4.21
CA ASN A 9 4.24 5.73 4.06
C ASN A 9 3.62 6.43 2.84
N ASP A 10 3.36 7.73 2.95
CA ASP A 10 2.75 8.54 1.88
C ASP A 10 3.54 8.47 0.56
N VAL A 11 4.85 8.20 0.61
CA VAL A 11 5.67 7.99 -0.61
C VAL A 11 5.21 6.81 -1.47
N TYR A 12 4.52 5.81 -0.88
CA TYR A 12 3.98 4.65 -1.61
C TYR A 12 2.48 4.75 -1.89
N ARG A 13 1.79 5.73 -1.31
CA ARG A 13 0.33 5.87 -1.33
C ARG A 13 -0.24 5.77 -2.74
N ASP A 14 0.15 6.68 -3.62
CA ASP A 14 -0.43 6.81 -4.96
C ASP A 14 -0.19 5.56 -5.83
N HIS A 15 0.98 4.93 -5.65
CA HIS A 15 1.34 3.72 -6.37
C HIS A 15 0.52 2.52 -5.90
N LEU A 16 0.40 2.32 -4.59
CA LEU A 16 -0.40 1.25 -4.02
C LEU A 16 -1.89 1.45 -4.33
N GLU A 17 -2.42 2.67 -4.17
CA GLU A 17 -3.82 2.99 -4.48
C GLU A 17 -4.16 2.56 -5.92
N LYS A 18 -3.34 3.01 -6.89
CA LYS A 18 -3.55 2.73 -8.30
C LYS A 18 -3.45 1.24 -8.62
N VAL A 19 -2.43 0.55 -8.09
CA VAL A 19 -2.25 -0.88 -8.37
C VAL A 19 -3.38 -1.71 -7.75
N LEU A 20 -3.78 -1.42 -6.51
CA LEU A 20 -4.85 -2.15 -5.83
C LEU A 20 -6.20 -1.96 -6.53
N GLN A 21 -6.52 -0.73 -6.95
CA GLN A 21 -7.73 -0.45 -7.74
C GLN A 21 -7.71 -1.18 -9.09
N ASN A 22 -6.58 -1.19 -9.80
CA ASN A 22 -6.43 -1.89 -11.07
C ASN A 22 -6.52 -3.42 -10.93
N SER A 23 -6.07 -3.96 -9.81
CA SER A 23 -6.21 -5.39 -9.47
C SER A 23 -7.63 -5.75 -8.97
N GLY A 24 -8.56 -4.79 -8.96
CA GLY A 24 -9.97 -5.01 -8.60
C GLY A 24 -10.25 -5.03 -7.09
N TYR A 25 -9.26 -4.69 -6.25
CA TYR A 25 -9.48 -4.57 -4.81
C TYR A 25 -10.19 -3.27 -4.48
N ARG A 26 -11.18 -3.35 -3.59
CA ARG A 26 -11.84 -2.16 -3.02
C ARG A 26 -11.07 -1.72 -1.79
N ILE A 27 -10.70 -0.46 -1.78
CA ILE A 27 -9.93 0.15 -0.69
C ILE A 27 -10.69 1.36 -0.13
N THR A 28 -10.55 1.59 1.17
CA THR A 28 -10.91 2.86 1.81
C THR A 28 -9.64 3.48 2.38
N GLU A 29 -9.39 4.73 2.04
CA GLU A 29 -8.21 5.47 2.48
C GLU A 29 -8.54 6.35 3.69
N LEU A 30 -7.65 6.36 4.68
CA LEU A 30 -7.71 7.24 5.83
C LEU A 30 -6.37 7.98 5.96
N ALA A 31 -6.44 9.30 6.05
CA ALA A 31 -5.30 10.10 6.51
C ALA A 31 -5.04 9.78 7.99
N SER A 32 -3.84 9.30 8.29
CA SER A 32 -3.44 8.89 9.63
C SER A 32 -2.11 9.51 10.04
N SER A 33 -1.70 9.29 11.29
CA SER A 33 -0.38 9.72 11.76
C SER A 33 0.27 8.64 12.61
N GLY A 34 1.59 8.49 12.46
CA GLY A 34 2.36 7.55 13.27
C GLY A 34 2.68 8.11 14.64
N GLY A 35 2.35 7.39 15.71
CA GLY A 35 2.56 7.87 17.10
C GLY A 35 4.02 8.16 17.47
N PHE A 36 4.98 7.45 16.87
CA PHE A 36 6.40 7.64 17.17
C PHE A 36 6.99 8.91 16.56
N ARG A 37 6.95 9.04 15.23
CA ARG A 37 7.54 10.21 14.52
C ARG A 37 6.57 11.39 14.41
N ARG A 38 5.31 11.24 14.84
CA ARG A 38 4.20 12.21 14.63
C ARG A 38 4.14 12.74 13.20
N LYS A 39 4.49 11.89 12.24
CA LYS A 39 4.45 12.20 10.81
C LYS A 39 3.18 11.62 10.20
N GLY A 40 2.66 12.33 9.19
CA GLY A 40 1.60 11.83 8.34
C GLY A 40 1.98 10.49 7.71
N ASN A 41 0.99 9.61 7.66
CA ASN A 41 1.02 8.38 6.90
C ASN A 41 -0.39 8.07 6.43
N THR A 42 -0.54 7.06 5.59
CA THR A 42 -1.83 6.68 5.05
C THR A 42 -2.20 5.29 5.54
N THR A 43 -3.46 5.11 5.94
CA THR A 43 -4.01 3.79 6.27
C THR A 43 -5.02 3.36 5.22
N PHE A 44 -4.81 2.19 4.62
CA PHE A 44 -5.79 1.54 3.75
C PHE A 44 -6.54 0.45 4.50
N LEU A 45 -7.86 0.44 4.33
CA LEU A 45 -8.74 -0.67 4.71
C LEU A 45 -9.12 -1.44 3.45
N ILE A 46 -8.75 -2.71 3.39
CA ILE A 46 -8.90 -3.54 2.19
C ILE A 46 -9.69 -4.80 2.54
N GLY A 47 -10.88 -4.94 1.96
CA GLY A 47 -11.67 -6.17 2.07
C GLY A 47 -11.25 -7.18 1.01
N PHE A 48 -10.93 -8.40 1.40
CA PHE A 48 -10.46 -9.45 0.49
C PHE A 48 -10.99 -10.85 0.86
N LYS A 49 -11.00 -11.78 -0.10
CA LYS A 49 -11.28 -13.20 0.20
C LYS A 49 -10.01 -13.86 0.70
N ASP A 50 -10.15 -14.85 1.57
CA ASP A 50 -8.99 -15.47 2.23
C ASP A 50 -7.97 -16.06 1.25
N GLN A 51 -8.48 -16.67 0.18
CA GLN A 51 -7.69 -17.24 -0.91
C GLN A 51 -6.89 -16.21 -1.73
N ASP A 52 -7.30 -14.93 -1.71
CA ASP A 52 -6.65 -13.86 -2.48
C ASP A 52 -5.51 -13.20 -1.69
N TYR A 53 -5.21 -13.68 -0.46
CA TYR A 53 -4.23 -13.06 0.43
C TYR A 53 -2.83 -13.01 -0.15
N ASP A 54 -2.35 -14.13 -0.70
CA ASP A 54 -0.98 -14.23 -1.20
C ASP A 54 -0.76 -13.35 -2.43
N ASP A 55 -1.75 -13.29 -3.32
CA ASP A 55 -1.74 -12.40 -4.49
C ASP A 55 -1.78 -10.92 -4.10
N LEU A 56 -2.64 -10.55 -3.14
CA LEU A 56 -2.71 -9.20 -2.59
C LEU A 56 -1.35 -8.79 -1.98
N LYS A 57 -0.79 -9.65 -1.14
CA LYS A 57 0.50 -9.41 -0.48
C LYS A 57 1.62 -9.24 -1.50
N LYS A 58 1.71 -10.14 -2.47
CA LYS A 58 2.72 -10.09 -3.53
C LYS A 58 2.62 -8.80 -4.35
N THR A 59 1.41 -8.42 -4.74
CA THR A 59 1.13 -7.19 -5.49
C THR A 59 1.64 -5.95 -4.73
N MET A 60 1.39 -5.90 -3.42
CA MET A 60 1.84 -4.79 -2.57
C MET A 60 3.37 -4.76 -2.42
N GLU A 61 4.01 -5.92 -2.23
CA GLU A 61 5.46 -6.03 -2.14
C GLU A 61 6.16 -5.58 -3.43
N GLU A 62 5.70 -6.09 -4.58
CA GLU A 62 6.26 -5.71 -5.89
C GLU A 62 6.12 -4.21 -6.16
N THR A 63 4.98 -3.62 -5.77
CA THR A 63 4.74 -2.17 -5.90
C THR A 63 5.76 -1.37 -5.09
N CYS A 64 5.99 -1.75 -3.83
CA CYS A 64 6.97 -1.08 -2.96
C CYS A 64 8.40 -1.22 -3.51
N VAL A 65 8.79 -2.41 -3.96
CA VAL A 65 10.12 -2.66 -4.56
C VAL A 65 10.32 -1.80 -5.81
N HIS A 66 9.30 -1.69 -6.67
CA HIS A 66 9.37 -0.86 -7.87
C HIS A 66 9.60 0.63 -7.55
N VAL A 67 8.92 1.16 -6.51
CA VAL A 67 9.10 2.55 -6.06
C VAL A 67 10.53 2.78 -5.55
N GLU A 68 11.08 1.85 -4.79
CA GLU A 68 12.45 1.96 -4.26
C GLU A 68 13.51 1.84 -5.36
N GLN A 69 13.30 0.98 -6.36
CA GLN A 69 14.19 0.89 -7.52
C GLN A 69 14.23 2.21 -8.31
N LYS A 70 13.07 2.86 -8.53
CA LYS A 70 13.01 4.17 -9.19
C LYS A 70 13.74 5.28 -8.43
N LYS A 71 13.65 5.29 -7.09
CA LYS A 71 14.39 6.25 -6.27
C LYS A 71 15.90 6.11 -6.43
N LYS A 72 16.42 4.87 -6.42
CA LYS A 72 17.86 4.62 -6.61
C LYS A 72 18.35 5.17 -7.94
N ASN A 73 17.64 4.89 -9.02
CA ASN A 73 18.00 5.35 -10.37
C ASN A 73 17.88 6.87 -10.60
N SER A 74 17.23 7.60 -9.68
CA SER A 74 17.08 9.07 -9.78
C SER A 74 18.15 9.82 -8.97
N THR A 75 19.00 9.10 -8.25
CA THR A 75 20.06 9.67 -7.38
C THR A 75 21.47 9.46 -7.96
N ASP A 76 21.56 8.73 -9.09
CA ASP A 76 22.74 8.63 -9.96
C ASP A 76 22.59 9.58 -11.16
#